data_AF-A0A2N3GZ83-F1
#
_entry.id   AF-A0A2N3GZ83-F1
#
_cell.length_a   1.000
_cell.length_b   1.000
_cell.length_c   1.000
_cell.angle_alpha   90.00
_cell.angle_beta   90.00
_cell.angle_gamma   90.00
#
_symmetry.space_group_name_H-M   'P 1'
#
loop_
_entity.id
_entity.type
_entity.pdbx_description
1 polymer ?
#
loop_
_entity_poly.entity_id
_entity_poly.type
_entity_poly.pdbx_seq_one_letter_code
_entity_poly.pdbx_strand_id
1 'polypeptide(L)'
;MKRLASAFLAVILVTSLLGTAGCKPRTVTVKTGEIVLCTAGEVVEDKTTDVKVPEKDVAKYSVTTRIITCPDHQNVGSLYDEAQKAIAAGDLKTAADKLKAVLALNPDYKNASSQLSDIDGGKTPTPDTTGGSTGTTTTPSPDEPTDAVSNLVKYVPDTIAGYSAQGIIADPASITRNYLPTSGNADQLVIFAEQTVDAKSAQATLDTLKQSYPTSGAAVTVGSKSGYFGVRDTFAVVIFIDGPVVVSVELHAKTGKAVDLKDAAMKVAAALAG
;
A
#
# COMPACT_ATOMS: atom_id res chain seq x y z
N MET A 1 20.55 -8.64 -0.02
CA MET A 1 20.17 -7.33 -0.60
C MET A 1 20.35 -6.27 0.48
N LYS A 2 20.98 -5.13 0.18
CA LYS A 2 21.12 -4.03 1.17
C LYS A 2 19.72 -3.56 1.51
N ARG A 3 19.22 -3.97 2.69
CA ARG A 3 17.96 -3.49 3.27
C ARG A 3 17.96 -1.98 3.17
N LEU A 4 16.96 -1.39 2.52
CA LEU A 4 16.76 0.04 2.33
C LEU A 4 16.43 0.72 3.68
N ALA A 5 17.23 0.51 4.71
CA ALA A 5 17.12 1.14 6.02
C ALA A 5 17.45 2.65 5.99
N SER A 6 17.31 3.32 4.85
CA SER A 6 17.70 4.72 4.67
C SER A 6 16.95 5.43 3.54
N ALA A 7 15.72 5.04 3.21
CA ALA A 7 14.84 5.94 2.47
C ALA A 7 14.29 6.97 3.47
N PHE A 8 15.06 8.05 3.67
CA PHE A 8 14.64 9.22 4.43
C PHE A 8 13.18 9.57 4.09
N LEU A 9 12.26 9.43 5.05
CA LEU A 9 10.91 9.99 4.92
C LEU A 9 11.08 11.49 4.66
N ALA A 10 10.93 11.88 3.40
CA ALA A 10 10.69 13.22 2.88
C ALA A 10 10.57 13.09 1.36
N VAL A 11 9.50 12.45 0.88
CA VAL A 11 9.07 12.65 -0.52
C VAL A 11 8.39 14.01 -0.55
N ILE A 12 9.18 15.08 -0.69
CA ILE A 12 8.64 16.45 -0.69
C ILE A 12 7.89 16.65 -2.01
N LEU A 13 6.56 16.67 -1.97
CA LEU A 13 5.76 17.22 -3.07
C LEU A 13 5.77 18.75 -2.94
N VAL A 14 6.94 19.37 -3.19
CA VAL A 14 6.98 20.84 -3.35
C VAL A 14 6.26 21.17 -4.64
N THR A 15 5.11 21.83 -4.57
CA THR A 15 4.75 22.86 -5.56
C THR A 15 3.56 23.70 -5.07
N SER A 16 3.80 24.55 -4.07
CA SER A 16 3.12 25.85 -4.03
C SER A 16 3.99 26.85 -4.78
N LEU A 17 3.63 27.17 -6.03
CA LEU A 17 4.18 28.33 -6.72
C LEU A 17 3.91 29.56 -5.84
N LEU A 18 4.99 30.16 -5.32
CA LEU A 18 4.99 31.43 -4.61
C LEU A 18 4.24 32.47 -5.45
N GLY A 19 2.98 32.73 -5.07
CA GLY A 19 2.22 33.85 -5.60
C GLY A 19 2.73 35.13 -4.96
N THR A 20 3.31 36.00 -5.78
CA THR A 20 3.63 37.39 -5.43
C THR A 20 2.39 38.10 -4.88
N ALA A 21 2.61 39.04 -3.96
CA ALA A 21 1.59 39.87 -3.34
C ALA A 21 0.61 40.44 -4.40
N GLY A 22 -0.58 39.87 -4.45
CA GLY A 22 -1.65 40.25 -5.38
C GLY A 22 -2.80 39.24 -5.27
N CYS A 23 -4.04 39.70 -5.36
CA CYS A 23 -5.30 38.97 -5.10
C CYS A 23 -5.60 37.75 -6.01
N LYS A 24 -4.60 37.06 -6.58
CA LYS A 24 -4.83 35.81 -7.29
C LYS A 24 -4.99 34.66 -6.28
N PRO A 25 -6.04 33.82 -6.41
CA PRO A 25 -6.24 32.68 -5.52
C PRO A 25 -5.03 31.74 -5.61
N ARG A 26 -4.50 31.35 -4.44
CA ARG A 26 -3.43 30.37 -4.35
C ARG A 26 -3.91 29.04 -4.94
N THR A 27 -3.04 28.42 -5.72
CA THR A 27 -3.31 27.14 -6.39
C THR A 27 -2.33 26.09 -5.92
N VAL A 28 -2.80 24.86 -5.85
CA VAL A 28 -2.06 23.68 -5.41
C VAL A 28 -2.22 22.61 -6.49
N THR A 29 -1.15 21.87 -6.76
CA THR A 29 -1.22 20.68 -7.61
C THR A 29 -1.72 19.51 -6.78
N VAL A 30 -2.81 18.89 -7.20
CA VAL A 30 -3.40 17.70 -6.56
C VAL A 30 -3.40 16.53 -7.53
N LYS A 31 -3.26 15.31 -7.01
CA LYS A 31 -3.49 14.08 -7.77
C LYS A 31 -4.95 13.63 -7.63
N THR A 32 -5.50 13.12 -8.73
CA THR A 32 -6.83 12.51 -8.76
C THR A 32 -6.82 11.32 -9.71
N GLY A 33 -7.66 10.32 -9.44
CA GLY A 33 -7.77 9.11 -10.26
C GLY A 33 -7.76 7.84 -9.41
N GLU A 34 -7.48 6.70 -10.04
CA GLU A 34 -7.42 5.39 -9.40
C GLU A 34 -6.01 4.80 -9.50
N ILE A 35 -5.52 4.24 -8.40
CA ILE A 35 -4.36 3.33 -8.38
C ILE A 35 -4.88 1.92 -8.15
N VAL A 36 -4.39 0.97 -8.95
CA VAL A 36 -4.68 -0.46 -8.80
C VAL A 36 -3.48 -1.13 -8.14
N LEU A 37 -3.69 -1.70 -6.95
CA LEU A 37 -2.69 -2.47 -6.22
C LEU A 37 -2.95 -3.97 -6.36
N CYS A 38 -1.87 -4.74 -6.47
CA CYS A 38 -1.92 -6.19 -6.37
C CYS A 38 -2.04 -6.59 -4.89
N THR A 39 -2.65 -7.74 -4.61
CA THR A 39 -2.67 -8.35 -3.26
C THR A 39 -1.28 -8.63 -2.69
N ALA A 40 -0.25 -8.67 -3.55
CA ALA A 40 1.16 -8.77 -3.17
C ALA A 40 1.80 -7.43 -2.75
N GLY A 41 1.06 -6.32 -2.78
CA GLY A 41 1.57 -5.00 -2.38
C GLY A 41 2.21 -4.18 -3.52
N GLU A 42 2.11 -4.63 -4.77
CA GLU A 42 2.70 -3.94 -5.92
C GLU A 42 1.68 -3.04 -6.63
N VAL A 43 2.16 -1.95 -7.25
CA VAL A 43 1.33 -1.11 -8.13
C VAL A 43 1.20 -1.78 -9.50
N VAL A 44 -0.02 -2.17 -9.87
CA VAL A 44 -0.34 -2.79 -11.17
C VAL A 44 -0.63 -1.73 -12.22
N GLU A 45 -1.34 -0.68 -11.83
CA GLU A 45 -1.74 0.39 -12.72
C GLU A 45 -1.86 1.72 -11.95
N ASP A 46 -1.32 2.78 -12.52
CA ASP A 46 -1.49 4.16 -12.02
C ASP A 46 -2.21 4.99 -13.09
N LYS A 47 -3.50 5.26 -12.87
CA LYS A 47 -4.33 6.12 -13.73
C LYS A 47 -4.48 7.53 -13.12
N THR A 48 -3.58 7.94 -12.25
CA THR A 48 -3.65 9.26 -11.64
C THR A 48 -3.16 10.34 -12.59
N THR A 49 -3.71 11.55 -12.41
CA THR A 49 -3.28 12.74 -13.13
C THR A 49 -3.12 13.91 -12.17
N ASP A 50 -2.21 14.81 -12.51
CA ASP A 50 -1.95 16.04 -11.78
C ASP A 50 -2.89 17.15 -12.29
N VAL A 51 -3.62 17.77 -11.38
CA VAL A 51 -4.53 18.88 -11.68
C VAL A 51 -4.18 20.07 -10.78
N LYS A 52 -4.13 21.26 -11.37
CA LYS A 52 -3.89 22.50 -10.62
C LYS A 52 -5.23 23.11 -10.19
N VAL A 53 -5.44 23.24 -8.88
CA VAL A 53 -6.74 23.63 -8.32
C VAL A 53 -6.58 24.75 -7.28
N PRO A 54 -7.61 25.56 -7.02
CA PRO A 54 -7.59 26.48 -5.88
C PRO A 54 -7.46 25.71 -4.55
N GLU A 55 -6.74 26.27 -3.57
CA GLU A 55 -6.51 25.63 -2.26
C GLU A 55 -7.82 25.20 -1.57
N LYS A 56 -8.88 26.02 -1.69
CA LYS A 56 -10.22 25.71 -1.15
C LYS A 56 -10.91 24.50 -1.78
N ASP A 57 -10.46 24.07 -2.96
CA ASP A 57 -11.06 22.98 -3.73
C ASP A 57 -10.28 21.66 -3.58
N VAL A 58 -9.16 21.63 -2.84
CA VAL A 58 -8.33 20.42 -2.63
C VAL A 58 -9.15 19.23 -2.15
N ALA A 59 -10.10 19.45 -1.23
CA ALA A 59 -10.95 18.39 -0.67
C ALA A 59 -11.87 17.70 -1.70
N LYS A 60 -11.99 18.23 -2.92
CA LYS A 60 -12.80 17.66 -4.02
C LYS A 60 -12.04 16.65 -4.87
N TYR A 61 -10.73 16.58 -4.69
CA TYR A 61 -9.84 15.71 -5.46
C TYR A 61 -9.25 14.70 -4.50
N SER A 62 -9.13 13.45 -4.95
CA SER A 62 -8.47 12.39 -4.21
C SER A 62 -8.09 11.29 -5.18
N VAL A 63 -7.03 10.57 -4.83
CA VAL A 63 -6.75 9.26 -5.41
C VAL A 63 -7.57 8.21 -4.66
N THR A 64 -8.12 7.24 -5.38
CA THR A 64 -8.74 6.03 -4.83
C THR A 64 -7.90 4.80 -5.13
N THR A 65 -8.06 3.76 -4.31
CA THR A 65 -7.28 2.52 -4.43
C THR A 65 -8.21 1.34 -4.69
N ARG A 66 -7.89 0.53 -5.69
CA ARG A 66 -8.56 -0.75 -5.94
C ARG A 66 -7.56 -1.89 -5.80
N ILE A 67 -7.90 -2.90 -5.00
CA ILE A 67 -7.05 -4.09 -4.79
C ILE A 67 -7.52 -5.22 -5.70
N ILE A 68 -6.60 -5.83 -6.43
CA ILE A 68 -6.84 -7.00 -7.29
C ILE A 68 -5.78 -8.08 -7.04
N THR A 69 -6.02 -9.30 -7.51
CA THR A 69 -4.94 -10.28 -7.71
C THR A 69 -4.41 -10.13 -9.13
N CYS A 70 -3.20 -9.55 -9.26
CA CYS A 70 -2.55 -9.33 -10.55
C CYS A 70 -2.13 -10.65 -11.20
N PRO A 71 -2.05 -10.72 -12.54
CA PRO A 71 -1.72 -11.96 -13.26
C PRO A 71 -0.47 -12.66 -12.75
N ASP A 72 0.60 -11.89 -12.45
CA ASP A 72 1.87 -12.43 -11.96
C ASP A 72 1.77 -13.10 -10.58
N HIS A 73 0.76 -12.72 -9.79
CA HIS A 73 0.46 -13.26 -8.47
C HIS A 73 -0.80 -14.13 -8.45
N GLN A 74 -1.39 -14.44 -9.61
CA GLN A 74 -2.46 -15.42 -9.69
C GLN A 74 -1.87 -16.80 -9.45
N ASN A 75 -2.40 -17.50 -8.44
CA ASN A 75 -2.02 -18.88 -8.18
C ASN A 75 -2.52 -19.77 -9.32
N VAL A 76 -1.60 -20.23 -10.16
CA VAL A 76 -1.89 -21.14 -11.28
C VAL A 76 -2.65 -22.40 -10.82
N GLY A 77 -2.36 -22.90 -9.61
CA GLY A 77 -3.11 -24.01 -9.01
C GLY A 77 -4.56 -23.66 -8.68
N SER A 78 -4.83 -22.46 -8.17
CA SER A 78 -6.21 -22.01 -7.92
C SER A 78 -7.01 -21.83 -9.20
N LEU A 79 -6.39 -21.24 -10.24
CA LEU A 79 -7.02 -21.12 -11.56
C LEU A 79 -7.33 -22.48 -12.16
N TYR A 80 -6.41 -23.45 -12.00
CA TYR A 80 -6.62 -24.81 -12.44
C TYR A 80 -7.74 -25.50 -11.66
N ASP A 81 -7.79 -25.37 -10.34
CA ASP A 81 -8.84 -25.93 -9.49
C ASP A 81 -10.23 -25.33 -9.81
N GLU A 82 -10.29 -24.03 -10.10
CA GLU A 82 -11.51 -23.35 -10.59
C GLU A 82 -11.93 -23.88 -11.97
N ALA A 83 -10.98 -24.09 -12.87
CA ALA A 83 -11.27 -24.73 -14.17
C ALA A 83 -11.83 -26.14 -13.97
N GLN A 84 -11.26 -26.95 -13.07
CA GLN A 84 -11.78 -28.30 -12.79
C GLN A 84 -13.20 -28.27 -12.24
N LYS A 85 -13.52 -27.33 -11.34
CA LYS A 85 -14.90 -27.13 -10.84
C LYS A 85 -15.87 -26.73 -11.96
N ALA A 86 -15.45 -25.85 -12.88
CA ALA A 86 -16.26 -25.43 -14.01
C ALA A 86 -16.51 -26.59 -15.00
N ILE A 87 -15.49 -27.42 -15.28
CA ILE A 87 -15.64 -28.66 -16.09
C ILE A 87 -16.66 -29.60 -15.42
N ALA A 88 -16.55 -29.81 -14.10
CA ALA A 88 -17.46 -30.68 -13.36
C ALA A 88 -18.92 -30.16 -13.37
N ALA A 89 -19.10 -28.84 -13.38
CA ALA A 89 -20.41 -28.19 -13.47
C ALA A 89 -20.96 -28.10 -14.91
N GLY A 90 -20.18 -28.50 -15.92
CA GLY A 90 -20.55 -28.38 -17.34
C GLY A 90 -20.43 -26.95 -17.89
N ASP A 91 -19.85 -26.01 -17.15
CA ASP A 91 -19.58 -24.65 -17.61
C ASP A 91 -18.28 -24.58 -18.41
N LEU A 92 -18.34 -25.08 -19.65
CA LEU A 92 -17.18 -25.21 -20.51
C LEU A 92 -16.59 -23.86 -20.95
N LYS A 93 -17.40 -22.79 -20.95
CA LYS A 93 -16.92 -21.45 -21.29
C LYS A 93 -16.00 -20.92 -20.18
N THR A 94 -16.48 -20.95 -18.94
CA THR A 94 -15.67 -20.54 -17.78
C THR A 94 -14.43 -21.43 -17.64
N ALA A 95 -14.57 -22.74 -17.87
CA ALA A 95 -13.43 -23.66 -17.87
C ALA A 95 -12.37 -23.27 -18.91
N ALA A 96 -12.76 -23.02 -20.17
CA ALA A 96 -11.82 -22.63 -21.22
C ALA A 96 -11.08 -21.32 -20.90
N ASP A 97 -11.78 -20.31 -20.37
CA ASP A 97 -11.17 -19.03 -20.00
C ASP A 97 -10.13 -19.21 -18.88
N LYS A 98 -10.42 -20.04 -17.87
CA LYS A 98 -9.49 -20.34 -16.77
C LYS A 98 -8.29 -21.17 -17.23
N LEU A 99 -8.48 -22.16 -18.10
CA LEU A 99 -7.40 -22.96 -18.67
C LEU A 99 -6.46 -22.12 -19.55
N LYS A 100 -6.99 -21.17 -20.33
CA LYS A 100 -6.17 -20.20 -21.08
C LYS A 100 -5.31 -19.35 -20.15
N ALA A 101 -5.87 -18.88 -19.04
CA ALA A 101 -5.11 -18.13 -18.03
C ALA A 101 -4.01 -18.98 -17.39
N VAL A 102 -4.30 -20.25 -17.07
CA VAL A 102 -3.30 -21.22 -16.58
C VAL A 102 -2.15 -21.38 -17.58
N LEU A 103 -2.45 -21.61 -18.86
CA LEU A 103 -1.43 -21.84 -19.89
C LEU A 103 -0.63 -20.59 -20.26
N ALA A 104 -1.21 -19.40 -20.10
CA ALA A 104 -0.49 -18.14 -20.25
C ALA A 104 0.57 -17.96 -19.15
N LEU A 105 0.29 -18.43 -17.93
CA LEU A 105 1.21 -18.36 -16.78
C LEU A 105 2.20 -19.53 -16.75
N ASN A 106 1.75 -20.73 -17.10
CA ASN A 106 2.57 -21.94 -17.19
C ASN A 106 2.06 -22.84 -18.33
N PRO A 107 2.70 -22.82 -19.50
CA PRO A 107 2.28 -23.60 -20.67
C PRO A 107 2.21 -25.12 -20.44
N ASP A 108 2.98 -25.65 -19.49
CA ASP A 108 3.10 -27.08 -19.21
C ASP A 108 2.32 -27.50 -17.94
N TYR A 109 1.38 -26.67 -17.47
CA TYR A 109 0.67 -26.93 -16.22
C TYR A 109 -0.33 -28.09 -16.31
N LYS A 110 0.07 -29.26 -15.81
CA LYS A 110 -0.77 -30.47 -15.69
C LYS A 110 -1.47 -30.79 -17.02
N ASN A 111 -2.78 -31.04 -16.98
CA ASN A 111 -3.61 -31.36 -18.15
C ASN A 111 -4.25 -30.11 -18.78
N ALA A 112 -3.79 -28.89 -18.47
CA ALA A 112 -4.49 -27.69 -18.91
C ALA A 112 -4.56 -27.55 -20.44
N SER A 113 -3.49 -27.90 -21.16
CA SER A 113 -3.45 -27.82 -22.62
C SER A 113 -4.34 -28.85 -23.30
N SER A 114 -4.38 -30.08 -22.79
CA SER A 114 -5.21 -31.14 -23.36
C SER A 114 -6.69 -30.88 -23.09
N GLN A 115 -7.05 -30.47 -21.87
CA GLN A 115 -8.42 -30.13 -21.50
C GLN A 115 -8.96 -28.94 -22.29
N LEU A 116 -8.12 -27.92 -22.54
CA LEU A 116 -8.51 -26.79 -23.39
C LEU A 116 -8.77 -27.23 -24.84
N SER A 117 -7.90 -28.09 -25.39
CA SER A 117 -8.10 -28.65 -26.74
C SER A 117 -9.37 -29.50 -26.85
N ASP A 118 -9.75 -30.23 -25.80
CA ASP A 118 -11.00 -30.98 -25.79
C ASP A 118 -12.22 -30.06 -25.80
N ILE A 119 -12.21 -28.99 -24.99
CA ILE A 119 -13.28 -27.98 -24.96
C ILE A 119 -13.40 -27.27 -26.31
N ASP A 120 -12.28 -26.82 -26.89
CA ASP A 120 -12.26 -26.16 -28.21
C ASP A 120 -12.72 -27.14 -29.33
N GLY A 121 -12.52 -28.44 -29.13
CA GLY A 121 -13.03 -29.51 -29.98
C GLY A 121 -14.49 -29.90 -29.73
N GLY A 122 -15.22 -29.18 -28.87
CA GLY A 122 -16.62 -29.42 -28.55
C GLY A 122 -16.88 -30.60 -27.61
N LYS A 123 -15.84 -31.10 -26.94
CA LYS A 123 -15.94 -32.20 -25.97
C LYS A 123 -15.92 -31.65 -24.54
N THR A 124 -16.54 -32.39 -23.62
CA THR A 124 -16.38 -32.12 -22.18
C THR A 124 -15.24 -32.99 -21.65
N PRO A 125 -14.08 -32.41 -21.27
CA PRO A 125 -13.00 -33.17 -20.66
C PRO A 125 -13.43 -33.72 -19.29
N THR A 126 -12.73 -34.75 -18.81
CA THR A 126 -12.94 -35.24 -17.45
C THR A 126 -12.21 -34.32 -16.47
N PRO A 127 -12.86 -33.83 -15.38
CA PRO A 127 -12.18 -33.07 -14.33
C PRO A 127 -11.07 -33.90 -13.69
N ASP A 128 -9.92 -33.29 -13.43
CA ASP A 128 -8.89 -33.89 -12.59
C ASP A 128 -9.36 -33.91 -11.13
N THR A 129 -9.38 -35.10 -10.54
CA THR A 129 -9.90 -35.33 -9.17
C THR A 129 -8.80 -35.50 -8.13
N THR A 130 -7.52 -35.47 -8.52
CA THR A 130 -6.37 -35.43 -7.62
C THR A 130 -6.20 -34.02 -7.03
N GLY A 131 -7.15 -33.67 -6.15
CA GLY A 131 -7.08 -32.51 -5.30
C GLY A 131 -5.90 -32.64 -4.34
N GLY A 132 -4.91 -31.79 -4.52
CA GLY A 132 -3.72 -31.77 -3.69
C GLY A 132 -2.87 -30.58 -4.11
N SER A 133 -3.15 -29.44 -3.48
CA SER A 133 -2.28 -28.27 -3.53
C SER A 133 -0.89 -28.68 -3.02
N THR A 134 0.01 -29.04 -3.93
CA THR A 134 1.45 -28.84 -3.70
C THR A 134 1.68 -27.35 -3.89
N GLY A 135 1.16 -26.56 -2.95
CA GLY A 135 1.67 -25.23 -2.72
C GLY A 135 3.15 -25.42 -2.44
N THR A 136 3.99 -25.03 -3.39
CA THR A 136 5.41 -24.88 -3.14
C THR A 136 5.52 -23.79 -2.10
N THR A 137 5.50 -24.15 -0.82
CA THR A 137 6.05 -23.33 0.24
C THR A 137 7.53 -23.23 -0.07
N THR A 138 7.90 -22.23 -0.87
CA THR A 138 9.22 -21.65 -0.78
C THR A 138 9.39 -21.28 0.68
N THR A 139 10.24 -22.03 1.38
CA THR A 139 10.72 -21.64 2.70
C THR A 139 11.12 -20.16 2.59
N PRO A 140 10.48 -19.25 3.34
CA PRO A 140 10.85 -17.84 3.30
C PRO A 140 12.34 -17.73 3.56
N SER A 141 13.05 -16.99 2.72
CA SER A 141 14.43 -16.64 3.02
C SER A 141 14.45 -15.95 4.41
N PRO A 142 15.47 -16.13 5.26
CA PRO A 142 15.54 -15.48 6.58
C PRO A 142 15.48 -13.94 6.56
N ASP A 143 15.49 -13.34 5.36
CA ASP A 143 15.33 -11.91 5.11
C ASP A 143 13.90 -11.51 4.65
N GLU A 144 12.99 -12.46 4.45
CA GLU A 144 11.62 -12.23 3.98
C GLU A 144 10.61 -12.43 5.13
N PRO A 145 9.49 -11.68 5.14
CA PRO A 145 8.42 -11.94 6.10
C PRO A 145 7.96 -13.41 6.01
N THR A 146 7.92 -14.08 7.16
CA THR A 146 7.54 -15.51 7.22
C THR A 146 6.03 -15.74 7.16
N ASP A 147 5.25 -14.67 7.32
CA ASP A 147 3.79 -14.65 7.23
C ASP A 147 3.35 -14.09 5.87
N ALA A 148 2.09 -14.32 5.50
CA ALA A 148 1.48 -13.66 4.35
C ALA A 148 1.76 -12.14 4.42
N VAL A 149 2.15 -11.55 3.27
CA VAL A 149 2.34 -10.10 3.13
C VAL A 149 1.16 -9.39 3.80
N SER A 150 1.45 -8.63 4.84
CA SER A 150 0.43 -7.92 5.61
C SER A 150 -0.35 -7.03 4.65
N ASN A 151 -1.67 -6.91 4.83
CA ASN A 151 -2.44 -5.91 4.10
C ASN A 151 -2.05 -4.50 4.60
N LEU A 152 -0.91 -4.00 4.12
CA LEU A 152 -0.35 -2.71 4.52
C LEU A 152 -1.23 -1.54 4.06
N VAL A 153 -2.12 -1.78 3.08
CA VAL A 153 -3.09 -0.78 2.59
C VAL A 153 -3.98 -0.26 3.72
N LYS A 154 -4.23 -1.05 4.78
CA LYS A 154 -5.01 -0.61 5.94
C LYS A 154 -4.40 0.64 6.62
N TYR A 155 -3.08 0.83 6.53
CA TYR A 155 -2.40 1.99 7.12
C TYR A 155 -2.39 3.22 6.21
N VAL A 156 -2.75 3.09 4.94
CA VAL A 156 -2.74 4.19 3.96
C VAL A 156 -4.13 4.38 3.30
N PRO A 157 -5.18 4.63 4.10
CA PRO A 157 -6.56 4.66 3.61
C PRO A 157 -6.81 5.75 2.56
N ASP A 158 -7.80 5.53 1.69
CA ASP A 158 -8.25 6.54 0.71
C ASP A 158 -8.88 7.78 1.37
N THR A 159 -9.27 7.70 2.63
CA THR A 159 -9.96 8.78 3.33
C THR A 159 -9.42 8.94 4.74
N ILE A 160 -8.96 10.16 5.04
CA ILE A 160 -8.62 10.60 6.39
C ILE A 160 -9.27 11.97 6.58
N ALA A 161 -10.03 12.16 7.67
CA ALA A 161 -10.73 13.41 7.91
C ALA A 161 -9.74 14.60 7.95
N GLY A 162 -9.97 15.59 7.08
CA GLY A 162 -9.10 16.77 6.94
C GLY A 162 -7.93 16.62 5.96
N TYR A 163 -7.87 15.51 5.20
CA TYR A 163 -6.81 15.24 4.24
C TYR A 163 -7.35 14.68 2.93
N SER A 164 -6.74 15.08 1.82
CA SER A 164 -6.99 14.55 0.48
C SER A 164 -5.88 13.58 0.10
N ALA A 165 -6.23 12.35 -0.25
CA ALA A 165 -5.25 11.31 -0.53
C ALA A 165 -4.60 11.52 -1.91
N GLN A 166 -3.28 11.40 -1.95
CA GLN A 166 -2.49 11.54 -3.17
C GLN A 166 -1.95 10.16 -3.62
N GLY A 167 -0.88 10.14 -4.39
CA GLY A 167 -0.26 8.92 -4.91
C GLY A 167 0.28 7.98 -3.82
N ILE A 168 0.40 6.72 -4.22
CA ILE A 168 0.94 5.62 -3.43
C ILE A 168 2.26 5.17 -4.06
N ILE A 169 3.24 4.87 -3.22
CA ILE A 169 4.42 4.08 -3.60
C ILE A 169 4.34 2.80 -2.77
N ALA A 170 4.33 1.64 -3.42
CA ALA A 170 4.17 0.37 -2.74
C ALA A 170 5.16 -0.65 -3.28
N ASP A 171 5.77 -1.37 -2.34
CA ASP A 171 6.64 -2.53 -2.53
C ASP A 171 6.08 -3.68 -1.67
N PRO A 172 6.48 -4.94 -1.90
CA PRO A 172 5.89 -6.09 -1.18
C PRO A 172 5.96 -6.00 0.35
N ALA A 173 6.95 -5.33 0.92
CA ALA A 173 7.11 -5.17 2.37
C ALA A 173 6.86 -3.74 2.88
N SER A 174 6.51 -2.78 2.01
CA SER A 174 6.32 -1.41 2.45
C SER A 174 5.33 -0.63 1.59
N ILE A 175 4.65 0.34 2.20
CA ILE A 175 3.74 1.21 1.49
C ILE A 175 3.86 2.64 2.03
N THR A 176 3.91 3.59 1.11
CA THR A 176 3.88 5.02 1.41
C THR A 176 2.69 5.65 0.72
N ARG A 177 2.00 6.54 1.42
CA ARG A 177 1.02 7.43 0.79
C ARG A 177 1.17 8.86 1.27
N ASN A 178 1.12 9.76 0.29
CA ASN A 178 1.07 11.19 0.54
C ASN A 178 -0.38 11.66 0.67
N TYR A 179 -0.60 12.67 1.50
CA TYR A 179 -1.87 13.37 1.63
C TYR A 179 -1.64 14.87 1.71
N LEU A 180 -2.61 15.61 1.18
CA LEU A 180 -2.65 17.07 1.30
C LEU A 180 -3.65 17.46 2.39
N PRO A 181 -3.23 18.16 3.46
CA PRO A 181 -4.13 18.73 4.44
C PRO A 181 -5.11 19.72 3.78
N THR A 182 -6.39 19.66 4.14
CA THR A 182 -7.41 20.58 3.61
C THR A 182 -7.50 21.89 4.39
N SER A 183 -6.82 21.98 5.53
CA SER A 183 -6.76 23.17 6.40
C SER A 183 -5.65 23.02 7.44
N GLY A 184 -5.35 24.09 8.18
CA GLY A 184 -4.43 24.07 9.32
C GLY A 184 -3.01 24.51 8.96
N ASN A 185 -2.07 24.19 9.85
CA ASN A 185 -0.68 24.64 9.79
C ASN A 185 0.27 23.65 9.09
N ALA A 186 -0.26 22.52 8.61
CA ALA A 186 0.48 21.56 7.80
C ALA A 186 0.13 21.72 6.32
N ASP A 187 1.09 21.43 5.44
CA ASP A 187 0.89 21.36 3.98
C ASP A 187 1.14 19.96 3.41
N GLN A 188 1.67 19.04 4.21
CA GLN A 188 1.88 17.65 3.81
C GLN A 188 1.68 16.69 4.99
N LEU A 189 1.06 15.55 4.70
CA LEU A 189 1.05 14.34 5.52
C LEU A 189 1.64 13.20 4.69
N VAL A 190 2.57 12.45 5.27
CA VAL A 190 3.11 11.21 4.71
C VAL A 190 2.84 10.10 5.71
N ILE A 191 2.22 9.01 5.24
CA ILE A 191 2.13 7.78 6.02
C ILE A 191 2.97 6.73 5.33
N PHE A 192 3.86 6.10 6.10
CA PHE A 192 4.66 4.96 5.67
C PHE A 192 4.44 3.80 6.63
N ALA A 193 4.22 2.61 6.08
CA ALA A 193 4.16 1.38 6.83
C ALA A 193 5.11 0.34 6.23
N GLU A 194 5.89 -0.32 7.08
CA GLU A 194 6.85 -1.35 6.67
C GLU A 194 6.62 -2.61 7.51
N GLN A 195 6.44 -3.74 6.83
CA GLN A 195 6.48 -5.05 7.48
C GLN A 195 7.93 -5.50 7.59
N THR A 196 8.37 -5.70 8.83
CA THR A 196 9.67 -6.30 9.11
C THR A 196 9.53 -7.81 9.28
N VAL A 197 10.67 -8.52 9.41
CA VAL A 197 10.69 -9.98 9.57
C VAL A 197 9.93 -10.42 10.83
N ASP A 198 10.06 -9.67 11.93
CA ASP A 198 9.43 -9.97 13.21
C ASP A 198 9.24 -8.70 14.07
N ALA A 199 8.50 -8.81 15.18
CA ALA A 199 8.27 -7.68 16.09
C ALA A 199 9.58 -7.11 16.72
N LYS A 200 10.63 -7.93 16.83
CA LYS A 200 11.93 -7.48 17.32
C LYS A 200 12.62 -6.56 16.30
N SER A 201 12.53 -6.91 15.02
CA SER A 201 13.02 -6.12 13.91
C SER A 201 12.24 -4.81 13.80
N ALA A 202 10.91 -4.84 13.99
CA ALA A 202 10.10 -3.63 14.06
C ALA A 202 10.57 -2.68 15.16
N GLN A 203 10.90 -3.21 16.35
CA GLN A 203 11.44 -2.43 17.45
C GLN A 203 12.81 -1.82 17.12
N ALA A 204 13.71 -2.58 16.48
CA ALA A 204 15.01 -2.08 16.04
C ALA A 204 14.88 -0.96 14.99
N THR A 205 13.93 -1.08 14.06
CA THR A 205 13.60 -0.04 13.07
C THR A 205 13.07 1.21 13.78
N LEU A 206 12.15 1.08 14.73
CA LEU A 206 11.67 2.22 15.54
C LEU A 206 12.83 2.93 16.26
N ASP A 207 13.75 2.18 16.88
CA ASP A 207 14.88 2.75 17.61
C ASP A 207 15.89 3.48 16.69
N THR A 208 16.00 3.03 15.44
CA THR A 208 16.76 3.74 14.39
C THR A 208 16.05 5.02 13.98
N LEU A 209 14.73 4.96 13.75
CA LEU A 209 13.95 6.13 13.36
C LEU A 209 13.92 7.21 14.44
N LYS A 210 13.89 6.86 15.73
CA LYS A 210 14.00 7.82 16.84
C LYS A 210 15.22 8.74 16.70
N GLN A 211 16.35 8.20 16.26
CA GLN A 211 17.59 8.96 16.06
C GLN A 211 17.47 9.97 14.91
N SER A 212 16.59 9.72 13.94
CA SER A 212 16.30 10.66 12.85
C SER A 212 15.41 11.82 13.29
N TYR A 213 14.68 11.70 14.41
CA TYR A 213 13.81 12.75 14.95
C TYR A 213 14.19 13.09 16.40
N PRO A 214 15.38 13.71 16.59
CA PRO A 214 15.97 13.86 17.91
C PRO A 214 15.31 14.94 18.78
N THR A 215 14.52 15.85 18.18
CA THR A 215 13.96 17.01 18.90
C THR A 215 12.61 16.68 19.49
N SER A 216 12.35 17.14 20.72
CA SER A 216 11.07 16.96 21.43
C SER A 216 10.61 15.49 21.52
N GLY A 217 11.58 14.57 21.54
CA GLY A 217 11.37 13.13 21.58
C GLY A 217 10.60 12.69 22.81
N ALA A 218 9.52 11.92 22.62
CA ALA A 218 8.73 11.39 23.72
C ALA A 218 8.13 10.03 23.36
N ALA A 219 8.10 9.11 24.33
CA ALA A 219 7.24 7.94 24.22
C ALA A 219 5.77 8.38 24.18
N VAL A 220 4.97 7.75 23.33
CA VAL A 220 3.53 7.99 23.20
C VAL A 220 2.78 6.65 23.13
N THR A 221 1.48 6.71 23.32
CA THR A 221 0.58 5.56 23.17
C THR A 221 -0.43 5.87 22.08
N VAL A 222 -0.50 5.01 21.06
CA VAL A 222 -1.40 5.13 19.92
C VAL A 222 -2.42 3.99 20.01
N GLY A 223 -3.62 4.26 20.52
CA GLY A 223 -4.58 3.21 20.88
C GLY A 223 -4.01 2.34 22.00
N SER A 224 -3.83 1.03 21.76
CA SER A 224 -3.15 0.10 22.67
C SER A 224 -1.66 -0.10 22.35
N LYS A 225 -1.14 0.57 21.31
CA LYS A 225 0.19 0.35 20.75
C LYS A 225 1.21 1.34 21.33
N SER A 226 2.41 0.86 21.58
CA SER A 226 3.55 1.72 21.95
C SER A 226 4.04 2.50 20.73
N GLY A 227 4.41 3.76 20.95
CA GLY A 227 4.93 4.61 19.91
C GLY A 227 5.92 5.66 20.40
N TYR A 228 6.37 6.48 19.48
CA TYR A 228 7.29 7.58 19.68
C TYR A 228 6.82 8.81 18.91
N PHE A 229 6.91 9.97 19.53
CA PHE A 229 6.82 11.26 18.87
C PHE A 229 8.21 11.90 18.80
N GLY A 230 8.53 12.54 17.69
CA GLY A 230 9.74 13.35 17.55
C GLY A 230 9.65 14.37 16.42
N VAL A 231 10.63 15.26 16.38
CA VAL A 231 10.74 16.33 15.38
C VAL A 231 12.12 16.29 14.71
N ARG A 232 12.12 16.53 13.39
CA ARG A 232 13.30 16.79 12.56
C ARG A 232 13.00 18.01 11.68
N ASP A 233 13.75 19.09 11.85
CA ASP A 233 13.54 20.35 11.14
C ASP A 233 12.08 20.83 11.22
N THR A 234 11.39 20.93 10.08
CA THR A 234 9.98 21.33 9.95
C THR A 234 9.01 20.15 9.97
N PHE A 235 9.49 18.93 10.26
CA PHE A 235 8.68 17.71 10.25
C PHE A 235 8.45 17.18 11.67
N ALA A 236 7.21 16.79 11.94
CA ALA A 236 6.80 16.12 13.16
C ALA A 236 6.33 14.71 12.83
N VAL A 237 6.79 13.71 13.58
CA VAL A 237 6.43 12.32 13.32
C VAL A 237 5.84 11.67 14.56
N VAL A 238 4.82 10.83 14.35
CA VAL A 238 4.39 9.80 15.29
C VAL A 238 4.67 8.44 14.65
N ILE A 239 5.42 7.59 15.35
CA ILE A 239 5.78 6.25 14.90
C ILE A 239 5.23 5.24 15.90
N PHE A 240 4.56 4.19 15.46
CA PHE A 240 4.07 3.13 16.33
C PHE A 240 4.29 1.75 15.71
N ILE A 241 4.26 0.72 16.55
CA ILE A 241 4.45 -0.68 16.13
C ILE A 241 3.12 -1.44 16.25
N ASP A 242 2.76 -2.19 15.21
CA ASP A 242 1.65 -3.16 15.20
C ASP A 242 2.21 -4.54 14.82
N GLY A 243 2.56 -5.35 15.81
CA GLY A 243 3.23 -6.63 15.60
C GLY A 243 4.57 -6.45 14.87
N PRO A 244 4.79 -7.08 13.70
CA PRO A 244 6.00 -6.90 12.90
C PRO A 244 5.99 -5.63 12.04
N VAL A 245 4.92 -4.81 12.07
CA VAL A 245 4.79 -3.61 11.23
C VAL A 245 5.19 -2.36 11.99
N VAL A 246 6.04 -1.52 11.38
CA VAL A 246 6.33 -0.16 11.81
C VAL A 246 5.50 0.81 10.97
N VAL A 247 4.75 1.70 11.62
CA VAL A 247 3.96 2.74 10.96
C VAL A 247 4.46 4.10 11.39
N SER A 248 4.75 4.97 10.43
CA SER A 248 5.13 6.36 10.67
C SER A 248 4.12 7.31 10.03
N VAL A 249 3.72 8.31 10.80
CA VAL A 249 2.80 9.38 10.42
C VAL A 249 3.56 10.69 10.55
N GLU A 250 4.02 11.23 9.44
CA GLU A 250 4.84 12.44 9.38
C GLU A 250 4.04 13.62 8.81
N LEU A 251 4.06 14.75 9.50
CA LEU A 251 3.49 16.01 9.04
C LEU A 251 4.59 17.05 8.83
N HIS A 252 4.50 17.80 7.73
CA HIS A 252 5.34 18.98 7.49
C HIS A 252 4.61 20.26 7.94
N ALA A 253 5.31 21.13 8.67
CA ALA A 253 4.80 22.44 9.08
C ALA A 253 4.94 23.46 7.96
N LYS A 254 3.80 23.93 7.44
CA LYS A 254 3.69 25.09 6.54
C LYS A 254 3.98 26.39 7.28
N THR A 255 3.49 26.49 8.52
CA THR A 255 3.62 27.65 9.40
C THR A 255 3.78 27.18 10.85
N GLY A 256 4.41 28.00 11.70
CA GLY A 256 4.63 27.66 13.11
C GLY A 256 5.76 26.65 13.31
N LYS A 257 5.76 25.96 14.46
CA LYS A 257 6.79 24.97 14.80
C LYS A 257 6.25 23.57 14.55
N ALA A 258 7.10 22.67 14.04
CA ALA A 258 6.73 21.27 13.82
C ALA A 258 6.18 20.58 15.08
N VAL A 259 6.72 20.91 16.26
CA VAL A 259 6.25 20.34 17.53
C VAL A 259 4.75 20.59 17.79
N ASP A 260 4.19 21.68 17.25
CA ASP A 260 2.77 22.04 17.40
C ASP A 260 1.85 21.10 16.60
N LEU A 261 2.41 20.27 15.71
CA LEU A 261 1.67 19.27 14.92
C LEU A 261 1.47 17.94 15.65
N LYS A 262 1.99 17.79 16.87
CA LYS A 262 1.92 16.54 17.65
C LYS A 262 0.51 15.99 17.75
N ASP A 263 -0.47 16.82 18.14
CA ASP A 263 -1.84 16.36 18.34
C ASP A 263 -2.51 15.95 17.03
N ALA A 264 -2.21 16.64 15.93
CA ALA A 264 -2.69 16.27 14.60
C ALA A 264 -2.10 14.93 14.14
N ALA A 265 -0.79 14.73 14.29
CA ALA A 265 -0.13 13.46 13.97
C ALA A 265 -0.68 12.31 14.85
N MET A 266 -0.86 12.54 16.15
CA MET A 266 -1.45 11.57 17.07
C MET A 266 -2.88 11.19 16.69
N LYS A 267 -3.70 12.15 16.26
CA LYS A 267 -5.07 11.89 15.81
C LYS A 267 -5.10 11.00 14.58
N VAL A 268 -4.23 11.26 13.59
CA VAL A 268 -4.10 10.41 12.40
C VAL A 268 -3.62 9.02 12.80
N ALA A 269 -2.53 8.92 13.59
CA ALA A 269 -1.99 7.64 14.04
C ALA A 269 -3.03 6.80 14.81
N ALA A 270 -3.83 7.42 15.67
CA ALA A 270 -4.89 6.74 16.42
C ALA A 270 -5.99 6.18 15.49
N ALA A 271 -6.32 6.88 14.41
CA ALA A 271 -7.30 6.40 13.43
C ALA A 271 -6.79 5.17 12.64
N LEU A 272 -5.48 5.04 12.45
CA LEU A 272 -4.86 3.89 11.76
C LEU A 272 -4.64 2.68 12.69
N ALA A 273 -4.50 2.94 13.99
CA ALA A 273 -4.23 1.90 14.98
C ALA A 273 -5.49 1.17 15.49
N GLY A 274 -6.68 1.68 15.13
CA GLY A 274 -7.99 1.12 15.48
C GLY A 274 -8.38 -0.12 14.70
#